data_AF-A0A660UKL1-F1
#
_entry.id   AF-A0A660UKL1-F1
#
_cell.length_a   1.000
_cell.length_b   1.000
_cell.length_c   1.000
_cell.angle_alpha   90.00
_cell.angle_beta   90.00
_cell.angle_gamma   90.00
#
_symmetry.space_group_name_H-M   'P 1'
#
loop_
_entity.id
_entity.type
_entity.pdbx_description
1 polymer ?
#
loop_
_entity_poly.entity_id
_entity_poly.type
_entity_poly.pdbx_seq_one_letter_code
_entity_poly.pdbx_strand_id
1 'polypeptide(L)'
;MPTKHTIICGDSRQMISLSDQSTQLVITSPPYWQLKDYGTEEQIGFNDSYEDYINNLNLVWKECHRVLENGCRLCVNIGDQFARSVYYGRYKIIPIRTEIIKFCETIGFDYMGAIIWQKVTTCNTTGGATIMGSFPNPRNGILKIDYEFILLFKKPGKPKPVSKEIKNASSMTTEQWNQYFSGHWNFSGERQDKHLAMFPEELPKRLVKMFSFVGDTVLDPFLGSGTTTRVAVDNERNSVGYEINENFLPVIRKKIGADDNKLFVNTEFCFKSEKTKRDYSDDIKKSPYIFKDTVKFDKKVDPKKLRFGSRIDNKDNQTRQEYYTVKQVVSPEHLILSNNLKVRLIGIHQDKRKNGNAVRFLEEKLKGQQVFMKFDSDKYDENNTLKCYLYLKNKTFINAHLIKNGMAHADLKASYRHKNKFIQYEGANNG
;
A
#
# COMPACT_ATOMS: atom_id res chain seq x y z
N MET A 1 19.45 -3.64 31.16
CA MET A 1 20.54 -4.53 30.62
C MET A 1 21.18 -3.88 29.41
N PRO A 2 22.42 -4.21 29.01
CA PRO A 2 22.92 -3.74 27.72
C PRO A 2 22.11 -4.35 26.57
N THR A 3 21.72 -3.54 25.59
CA THR A 3 20.94 -3.96 24.43
C THR A 3 21.66 -3.67 23.13
N LYS A 4 21.44 -4.51 22.12
CA LYS A 4 21.99 -4.38 20.78
C LYS A 4 20.88 -4.29 19.75
N HIS A 5 20.99 -3.31 18.87
CA HIS A 5 20.00 -2.99 17.84
C HIS A 5 20.69 -2.93 16.50
N THR A 6 20.32 -3.84 15.60
CA THR A 6 20.93 -3.94 14.26
C THR A 6 19.94 -3.47 13.20
N ILE A 7 20.31 -2.44 12.44
CA ILE A 7 19.55 -1.93 11.31
C ILE A 7 20.28 -2.38 10.06
N ILE A 8 19.60 -3.15 9.22
CA ILE A 8 20.14 -3.73 8.00
C ILE A 8 19.45 -3.07 6.80
N CYS A 9 20.21 -2.33 6.01
CA CYS A 9 19.77 -1.86 4.72
C CYS A 9 19.87 -3.00 3.71
N GLY A 10 18.78 -3.72 3.47
CA GLY A 10 18.79 -4.92 2.65
C GLY A 10 17.40 -5.51 2.42
N ASP A 11 17.34 -6.56 1.59
CA ASP A 11 16.11 -7.22 1.19
C ASP A 11 15.71 -8.34 2.17
N SER A 12 14.59 -8.17 2.87
CA SER A 12 14.08 -9.14 3.84
C SER A 12 13.55 -10.45 3.23
N ARG A 13 13.45 -10.57 1.90
CA ARG A 13 13.24 -11.87 1.22
C ARG A 13 14.43 -12.81 1.43
N GLN A 14 15.58 -12.30 1.86
CA GLN A 14 16.75 -13.09 2.21
C GLN A 14 17.54 -12.46 3.37
N MET A 15 17.37 -13.00 4.58
CA MET A 15 17.98 -12.46 5.80
C MET A 15 19.34 -13.11 6.11
N ILE A 16 20.34 -12.90 5.25
CA ILE A 16 21.64 -13.60 5.31
C ILE A 16 22.44 -13.31 6.59
N SER A 17 22.28 -12.13 7.18
CA SER A 17 22.93 -11.77 8.45
C SER A 17 22.33 -12.44 9.67
N LEU A 18 21.20 -13.15 9.53
CA LEU A 18 20.51 -13.82 10.61
C LEU A 18 20.68 -15.34 10.51
N SER A 19 21.21 -15.92 11.59
CA SER A 19 21.23 -17.35 11.77
C SER A 19 19.83 -17.89 12.06
N ASP A 20 19.65 -19.19 11.85
CA ASP A 20 18.39 -19.86 12.18
C ASP A 20 18.09 -19.74 13.69
N GLN A 21 16.81 -19.58 14.04
CA GLN A 21 16.34 -19.49 15.44
C GLN A 21 17.08 -18.45 16.30
N SER A 22 17.43 -17.30 15.71
CA SER A 22 18.12 -16.19 16.37
C SER A 22 17.21 -15.10 16.92
N THR A 23 15.90 -15.15 16.68
CA THR A 23 14.93 -14.14 17.12
C THR A 23 13.80 -14.77 17.92
N GLN A 24 13.20 -14.01 18.85
CA GLN A 24 12.16 -14.51 19.76
C GLN A 24 10.79 -13.88 19.49
N LEU A 25 10.74 -12.82 18.69
CA LEU A 25 9.49 -12.17 18.30
C LEU A 25 9.68 -11.49 16.96
N VAL A 26 8.75 -11.68 16.03
CA VAL A 26 8.66 -10.88 14.80
C VAL A 26 7.42 -9.98 14.90
N ILE A 27 7.58 -8.67 14.74
CA ILE A 27 6.47 -7.71 14.63
C ILE A 27 6.68 -6.89 13.39
N THR A 28 5.66 -6.83 12.52
CA THR A 28 5.78 -6.04 11.30
C THR A 28 4.43 -5.64 10.71
N SER A 29 4.50 -4.80 9.69
CA SER A 29 3.37 -4.50 8.80
C SER A 29 3.92 -4.48 7.37
N PRO A 30 3.48 -5.39 6.48
CA PRO A 30 4.02 -5.47 5.14
C PRO A 30 3.70 -4.21 4.33
N PRO A 31 4.52 -3.87 3.31
CA PRO A 31 4.26 -2.72 2.46
C PRO A 31 2.91 -2.88 1.76
N TYR A 32 2.08 -1.84 1.83
CA TYR A 32 0.75 -1.92 1.24
C TYR A 32 0.81 -2.01 -0.29
N TRP A 33 0.24 -3.08 -0.87
CA TRP A 33 0.11 -3.29 -2.31
C TRP A 33 -0.39 -2.04 -3.06
N GLN A 34 0.41 -1.51 -3.99
CA GLN A 34 0.12 -0.35 -4.85
C GLN A 34 -0.36 0.95 -4.17
N LEU A 35 -0.31 1.04 -2.83
CA LEU A 35 -0.75 2.23 -2.10
C LEU A 35 0.37 3.24 -1.87
N LYS A 36 1.62 2.78 -1.71
CA LYS A 36 2.78 3.64 -1.43
C LYS A 36 3.98 3.23 -2.27
N ASP A 37 4.62 4.22 -2.89
CA ASP A 37 5.95 4.08 -3.50
C ASP A 37 6.98 4.54 -2.49
N TYR A 38 7.69 3.58 -1.92
CA TYR A 38 8.77 3.76 -0.96
C TYR A 38 10.08 4.18 -1.63
N GLY A 39 10.11 4.47 -2.93
CA GLY A 39 11.24 5.13 -3.60
C GLY A 39 12.32 4.20 -4.14
N THR A 40 12.06 2.89 -4.19
CA THR A 40 12.95 1.89 -4.83
C THR A 40 12.15 0.96 -5.74
N GLU A 41 12.73 0.58 -6.88
CA GLU A 41 12.10 -0.37 -7.82
C GLU A 41 12.05 -1.80 -7.26
N GLU A 42 12.89 -2.10 -6.28
CA GLU A 42 13.03 -3.43 -5.66
C GLU A 42 12.01 -3.70 -4.54
N GLN A 43 11.21 -2.69 -4.18
CA GLN A 43 10.16 -2.81 -3.15
C GLN A 43 9.11 -3.84 -3.53
N ILE A 44 8.59 -4.53 -2.52
CA ILE A 44 7.42 -5.40 -2.67
C ILE A 44 6.15 -4.53 -2.74
N GLY A 45 5.33 -4.76 -3.76
CA GLY A 45 3.94 -4.30 -3.82
C GLY A 45 3.62 -3.12 -4.74
N PHE A 46 4.41 -2.05 -4.80
CA PHE A 46 4.00 -0.86 -5.56
C PHE A 46 3.90 -1.10 -7.07
N ASN A 47 4.80 -1.90 -7.64
CA ASN A 47 4.87 -2.21 -9.07
C ASN A 47 4.39 -3.64 -9.40
N ASP A 48 3.93 -4.38 -8.40
CA ASP A 48 3.63 -5.80 -8.49
C ASP A 48 2.19 -6.04 -8.91
N SER A 49 1.95 -7.13 -9.63
CA SER A 49 0.61 -7.71 -9.67
C SER A 49 0.22 -8.21 -8.27
N TYR A 50 -1.07 -8.48 -8.04
CA TYR A 50 -1.48 -9.05 -6.74
C TYR A 50 -0.80 -10.40 -6.50
N GLU A 51 -0.63 -11.18 -7.57
CA GLU A 51 0.04 -12.47 -7.55
C GLU A 51 1.51 -12.34 -7.14
N ASP A 52 2.25 -11.45 -7.80
CA ASP A 52 3.66 -11.19 -7.50
C ASP A 52 3.83 -10.65 -6.07
N TYR A 53 2.95 -9.75 -5.64
CA TYR A 53 2.98 -9.16 -4.30
C TYR A 53 2.86 -10.24 -3.21
N ILE A 54 1.85 -11.11 -3.29
CA ILE A 54 1.66 -12.20 -2.31
C ILE A 54 2.84 -13.17 -2.33
N ASN A 55 3.29 -13.58 -3.52
CA ASN A 55 4.39 -14.54 -3.63
C ASN A 55 5.74 -13.97 -3.13
N ASN A 56 5.99 -12.67 -3.28
CA ASN A 56 7.16 -12.02 -2.69
C ASN A 56 7.07 -11.92 -1.15
N LEU A 57 5.89 -11.60 -0.60
CA LEU A 57 5.69 -11.63 0.86
C LEU A 57 5.92 -13.02 1.45
N ASN A 58 5.50 -14.07 0.74
CA ASN A 58 5.69 -15.45 1.15
C ASN A 58 7.17 -15.81 1.36
N LEU A 59 8.10 -15.24 0.58
CA LEU A 59 9.54 -15.43 0.81
C LEU A 59 9.99 -14.81 2.14
N VAL A 60 9.47 -13.63 2.48
CA VAL A 60 9.75 -12.99 3.77
C VAL A 60 9.19 -13.81 4.93
N TRP A 61 7.96 -14.34 4.81
CA TRP A 61 7.38 -15.21 5.83
C TRP A 61 8.17 -16.49 6.05
N LYS A 62 8.73 -17.06 4.97
CA LYS A 62 9.64 -18.21 5.05
C LYS A 62 10.93 -17.88 5.81
N GLU A 63 11.52 -16.72 5.56
CA GLU A 63 12.68 -16.25 6.32
C GLU A 63 12.34 -15.97 7.78
N CYS A 64 11.19 -15.33 8.06
CA CYS A 64 10.68 -15.16 9.42
C CYS A 64 10.53 -16.51 10.14
N HIS A 65 10.00 -17.55 9.48
CA HIS A 65 9.91 -18.88 10.06
C HIS A 65 11.30 -19.46 10.38
N ARG A 66 12.29 -19.30 9.48
CA ARG A 66 13.66 -19.80 9.67
C ARG A 66 14.36 -19.16 10.87
N VAL A 67 14.32 -17.82 10.96
CA VAL A 67 15.05 -17.06 11.98
C VAL A 67 14.35 -17.04 13.33
N LEU A 68 13.04 -17.28 13.38
CA LEU A 68 12.29 -17.31 14.63
C LEU A 68 12.56 -18.61 15.41
N GLU A 69 12.76 -18.48 16.71
CA GLU A 69 12.93 -19.61 17.62
C GLU A 69 11.65 -20.44 17.78
N ASN A 70 11.79 -21.73 18.10
CA ASN A 70 10.64 -22.59 18.38
C ASN A 70 9.88 -22.10 19.62
N GLY A 71 8.55 -22.16 19.57
CA GLY A 71 7.67 -21.67 20.65
C GLY A 71 7.41 -20.16 20.64
N CYS A 72 8.14 -19.40 19.82
CA CYS A 72 8.01 -17.95 19.68
C CYS A 72 6.97 -17.55 18.61
N ARG A 73 6.74 -16.24 18.45
CA ARG A 73 5.62 -15.72 17.66
C ARG A 73 6.01 -14.76 16.53
N LEU A 74 5.21 -14.81 15.47
CA LEU A 74 5.16 -13.82 14.39
C LEU A 74 3.84 -13.05 14.49
N CYS A 75 3.92 -11.73 14.51
CA CYS A 75 2.79 -10.82 14.59
C CYS A 75 2.78 -9.89 13.37
N VAL A 76 1.70 -9.93 12.58
CA VAL A 76 1.60 -9.18 11.32
C VAL A 76 0.41 -8.25 11.35
N ASN A 77 0.65 -6.93 11.38
CA ASN A 77 -0.39 -5.93 11.22
C ASN A 77 -0.73 -5.74 9.73
N ILE A 78 -1.96 -6.03 9.32
CA ILE A 78 -2.41 -5.93 7.94
C ILE A 78 -3.87 -5.50 7.85
N GLY A 79 -4.15 -4.53 6.97
CA GLY A 79 -5.49 -4.18 6.54
C GLY A 79 -5.86 -4.85 5.23
N ASP A 80 -7.08 -5.36 5.13
CA ASP A 80 -7.65 -5.74 3.83
C ASP A 80 -7.85 -4.46 3.00
N GLN A 81 -7.52 -4.53 1.71
CA GLN A 81 -7.45 -3.34 0.86
C GLN A 81 -8.63 -3.23 -0.09
N PHE A 82 -9.13 -2.01 -0.30
CA PHE A 82 -10.08 -1.74 -1.38
C PHE A 82 -9.37 -1.73 -2.73
N ALA A 83 -9.63 -2.74 -3.54
CA ALA A 83 -9.28 -2.74 -4.94
C ALA A 83 -10.12 -1.67 -5.68
N ARG A 84 -9.43 -0.74 -6.35
CA ARG A 84 -10.12 0.24 -7.20
C ARG A 84 -10.76 -0.47 -8.39
N SER A 85 -11.92 0.02 -8.83
CA SER A 85 -12.62 -0.52 -10.00
C SER A 85 -11.80 -0.49 -11.29
N VAL A 86 -10.74 0.31 -11.35
CA VAL A 86 -9.80 0.36 -12.48
C VAL A 86 -9.02 -0.96 -12.63
N TYR A 87 -8.82 -1.71 -11.55
CA TYR A 87 -8.08 -2.98 -11.58
C TYR A 87 -8.97 -4.18 -11.83
N TYR A 88 -10.15 -4.23 -11.20
CA TYR A 88 -11.02 -5.41 -11.24
C TYR A 88 -12.31 -5.19 -12.03
N GLY A 89 -12.48 -4.04 -12.69
CA GLY A 89 -13.74 -3.62 -13.32
C GLY A 89 -14.87 -3.30 -12.33
N ARG A 90 -14.67 -3.62 -11.04
CA ARG A 90 -15.62 -3.45 -9.94
C ARG A 90 -14.88 -3.14 -8.64
N TYR A 91 -15.58 -2.55 -7.67
CA TYR A 91 -15.07 -2.45 -6.30
C TYR A 91 -15.06 -3.83 -5.65
N LYS A 92 -13.95 -4.18 -5.02
CA LYS A 92 -13.76 -5.43 -4.29
C LYS A 92 -12.81 -5.18 -3.12
N ILE A 93 -13.00 -5.90 -2.02
CA ILE A 93 -12.01 -5.98 -0.95
C ILE A 93 -11.05 -7.13 -1.28
N ILE A 94 -9.75 -6.85 -1.24
CA ILE A 94 -8.68 -7.82 -1.41
C ILE A 94 -8.31 -8.36 -0.04
N PRO A 95 -8.62 -9.64 0.25
CA PRO A 95 -8.43 -10.24 1.58
C PRO A 95 -6.97 -10.68 1.75
N ILE A 96 -6.04 -9.72 1.79
CA ILE A 96 -4.58 -9.98 1.89
C ILE A 96 -4.28 -10.86 3.10
N ARG A 97 -4.97 -10.62 4.22
CA ARG A 97 -4.79 -11.41 5.45
C ARG A 97 -4.99 -12.91 5.24
N THR A 98 -5.94 -13.30 4.38
CA THR A 98 -6.28 -14.72 4.16
C THR A 98 -5.15 -15.46 3.47
N GLU A 99 -4.49 -14.82 2.50
CA GLU A 99 -3.34 -15.40 1.81
C GLU A 99 -2.12 -15.51 2.73
N ILE A 100 -1.90 -14.52 3.60
CA ILE A 100 -0.84 -14.59 4.64
C ILE A 100 -1.11 -15.75 5.59
N ILE A 101 -2.34 -15.89 6.13
CA ILE A 101 -2.70 -16.99 7.03
C ILE A 101 -2.44 -18.34 6.36
N LYS A 102 -2.96 -18.52 5.15
CA LYS A 102 -2.83 -19.78 4.41
C LYS A 102 -1.37 -20.15 4.15
N PHE A 103 -0.54 -19.19 3.76
CA PHE A 103 0.87 -19.45 3.52
C PHE A 103 1.63 -19.76 4.82
N CYS A 104 1.44 -18.97 5.87
CA CYS A 104 2.09 -19.19 7.16
C CYS A 104 1.77 -20.59 7.73
N GLU A 105 0.51 -21.02 7.68
CA GLU A 105 0.09 -22.38 8.05
C GLU A 105 0.82 -23.43 7.20
N THR A 106 0.91 -23.21 5.88
CA THR A 106 1.56 -24.15 4.96
C THR A 106 3.06 -24.34 5.26
N ILE A 107 3.76 -23.30 5.71
CA ILE A 107 5.19 -23.39 6.05
C ILE A 107 5.47 -23.86 7.49
N GLY A 108 4.42 -24.14 8.27
CA GLY A 108 4.54 -24.75 9.60
C GLY A 108 4.32 -23.81 10.79
N PHE A 109 3.75 -22.62 10.60
CA PHE A 109 3.22 -21.85 11.72
C PHE A 109 1.85 -22.35 12.16
N ASP A 110 1.53 -22.24 13.45
CA ASP A 110 0.17 -22.35 13.97
C ASP A 110 -0.47 -20.95 14.04
N TYR A 111 -1.60 -20.76 13.38
CA TYR A 111 -2.42 -19.55 13.46
C TYR A 111 -3.18 -19.53 14.79
N MET A 112 -2.88 -18.52 15.60
CA MET A 112 -3.40 -18.36 16.96
C MET A 112 -4.61 -17.40 17.02
N GLY A 113 -5.13 -16.99 15.87
CA GLY A 113 -6.16 -15.96 15.75
C GLY A 113 -5.60 -14.58 15.40
N ALA A 114 -6.46 -13.57 15.49
CA ALA A 114 -6.11 -12.19 15.19
C ALA A 114 -6.73 -11.23 16.21
N ILE A 115 -6.00 -10.16 16.51
CA ILE A 115 -6.54 -9.01 17.23
C ILE A 115 -7.11 -8.04 16.20
N ILE A 116 -8.33 -7.54 16.43
CA ILE A 116 -8.94 -6.48 15.62
C ILE A 116 -8.51 -5.14 16.21
N TRP A 117 -7.67 -4.41 15.48
CA TRP A 117 -7.28 -3.07 15.85
C TRP A 117 -8.20 -2.05 15.18
N GLN A 118 -9.11 -1.49 15.97
CA GLN A 118 -9.99 -0.41 15.55
C GLN A 118 -9.23 0.92 15.57
N LYS A 119 -9.10 1.55 14.40
CA LYS A 119 -8.49 2.87 14.28
C LYS A 119 -9.53 3.91 14.62
N VAL A 120 -9.32 4.67 15.68
CA VAL A 120 -10.15 5.84 15.98
C VAL A 120 -9.88 6.89 14.89
N THR A 121 -10.70 6.89 13.84
CA THR A 121 -10.51 7.80 12.69
C THR A 121 -10.91 9.22 13.07
N THR A 122 -9.95 10.12 13.23
CA THR A 122 -10.11 11.46 12.69
C THR A 122 -10.00 11.33 11.17
N CYS A 123 -11.07 11.69 10.46
CA CYS A 123 -11.24 11.50 9.03
C CYS A 123 -9.98 11.91 8.25
N ASN A 124 -9.29 10.95 7.63
CA ASN A 124 -8.45 11.03 6.42
C ASN A 124 -7.54 9.80 6.26
N THR A 125 -8.09 8.58 6.41
CA THR A 125 -7.37 7.39 5.95
C THR A 125 -7.34 7.40 4.42
N THR A 126 -6.14 7.31 3.85
CA THR A 126 -5.89 7.13 2.42
C THR A 126 -6.49 5.79 1.97
N GLY A 127 -7.78 5.80 1.60
CA GLY A 127 -8.44 4.64 1.02
C GLY A 127 -9.87 4.33 1.47
N GLY A 128 -10.49 5.07 2.41
CA GLY A 128 -11.82 4.65 2.89
C GLY A 128 -12.60 5.63 3.77
N ALA A 129 -12.29 6.93 3.76
CA ALA A 129 -12.96 7.87 4.67
C ALA A 129 -14.36 8.34 4.23
N THR A 130 -14.77 8.07 2.99
CA THR A 130 -16.12 8.38 2.49
C THR A 130 -16.92 7.10 2.36
N ILE A 131 -18.16 7.08 2.87
CA ILE A 131 -19.10 5.99 2.60
C ILE A 131 -19.29 5.94 1.08
N MET A 132 -18.73 4.92 0.44
CA MET A 132 -18.83 4.74 -0.99
C MET A 132 -20.14 4.03 -1.31
N GLY A 133 -20.79 4.43 -2.39
CA GLY A 133 -22.07 3.85 -2.79
C GLY A 133 -23.05 4.90 -3.30
N SER A 134 -24.26 4.46 -3.63
CA SER A 134 -25.30 5.29 -4.24
C SER A 134 -26.08 6.12 -3.22
N PHE A 135 -25.42 6.80 -2.28
CA PHE A 135 -26.11 7.59 -1.23
C PHE A 135 -27.21 8.51 -1.82
N PRO A 136 -28.42 8.55 -1.24
CA PRO A 136 -28.88 7.84 -0.02
C PRO A 136 -29.42 6.41 -0.27
N ASN A 137 -29.32 5.87 -1.49
CA ASN A 137 -29.89 4.57 -1.86
C ASN A 137 -29.07 3.39 -1.27
N PRO A 138 -29.71 2.44 -0.57
CA PRO A 138 -29.02 1.49 0.31
C PRO A 138 -28.31 0.33 -0.40
N ARG A 139 -28.74 -0.10 -1.60
CA ARG A 139 -28.29 -1.38 -2.20
C ARG A 139 -26.79 -1.45 -2.53
N ASN A 140 -26.16 -0.30 -2.79
CA ASN A 140 -24.77 -0.22 -3.23
C ASN A 140 -23.84 0.40 -2.17
N GLY A 141 -24.30 0.52 -0.92
CA GLY A 141 -23.48 1.03 0.17
C GLY A 141 -22.31 0.09 0.46
N ILE A 142 -21.10 0.63 0.52
CA ILE A 142 -19.89 -0.08 0.90
C ILE A 142 -19.54 0.29 2.34
N LEU A 143 -19.29 -0.73 3.17
CA LEU A 143 -18.89 -0.54 4.56
C LEU A 143 -17.57 0.22 4.64
N LYS A 144 -17.50 1.16 5.58
CA LYS A 144 -16.23 1.77 5.97
C LYS A 144 -15.40 0.71 6.71
N ILE A 145 -14.20 0.43 6.21
CA ILE A 145 -13.23 -0.41 6.92
C ILE A 145 -12.30 0.53 7.69
N ASP A 146 -12.52 0.61 8.99
CA ASP A 146 -11.77 1.44 9.93
C ASP A 146 -11.01 0.60 10.97
N TYR A 147 -10.74 -0.64 10.63
CA TYR A 147 -9.95 -1.57 11.42
C TYR A 147 -8.87 -2.26 10.59
N GLU A 148 -7.84 -2.75 11.27
CA GLU A 148 -6.83 -3.65 10.74
C GLU A 148 -6.73 -4.91 11.60
N PHE A 149 -6.11 -5.95 11.06
CA PHE A 149 -5.88 -7.20 11.76
C PHE A 149 -4.43 -7.30 12.19
N ILE A 150 -4.21 -7.67 13.44
CA ILE A 150 -2.90 -8.13 13.92
C ILE A 150 -2.96 -9.65 13.98
N LEU A 151 -2.47 -10.30 12.93
CA LEU A 151 -2.42 -11.75 12.83
C LEU A 151 -1.37 -12.29 13.79
N LEU A 152 -1.72 -13.35 14.53
CA LEU A 152 -0.84 -14.00 15.49
C LEU A 152 -0.51 -15.41 15.01
N PHE A 153 0.78 -15.68 14.83
CA PHE A 153 1.29 -17.00 14.47
C PHE A 153 2.28 -17.47 15.53
N LYS A 154 2.28 -18.76 15.84
CA LYS A 154 3.23 -19.40 16.74
C LYS A 154 4.05 -20.42 15.96
N LYS A 155 5.37 -20.41 16.11
CA LYS A 155 6.22 -21.49 15.60
C LYS A 155 6.13 -22.68 16.58
N PRO A 156 5.72 -23.87 16.15
CA PRO A 156 5.66 -25.03 17.02
C PRO A 156 7.02 -25.38 17.63
N GLY A 157 6.98 -26.11 18.76
CA GLY A 157 8.17 -26.58 19.47
C GLY A 157 8.37 -25.96 20.84
N LYS A 158 9.45 -26.37 21.51
CA LYS A 158 9.76 -25.99 22.89
C LYS A 158 10.58 -24.68 22.91
N PRO A 159 10.11 -23.62 23.60
CA PRO A 159 10.90 -22.41 23.78
C PRO A 159 12.08 -22.68 24.73
N LYS A 160 13.18 -21.92 24.58
CA LYS A 160 14.28 -21.97 25.54
C LYS A 160 13.83 -21.57 26.95
N PRO A 161 14.40 -22.19 28.00
CA PRO A 161 14.10 -21.80 29.37
C PRO A 161 14.61 -20.39 29.65
N VAL A 162 13.80 -19.62 30.39
CA VAL A 162 14.12 -18.24 30.80
C VAL A 162 14.27 -18.20 32.32
N SER A 163 15.29 -17.47 32.80
CA SER A 163 15.58 -17.35 34.23
C SER A 163 14.46 -16.65 34.99
N LYS A 164 14.42 -16.84 36.32
CA LYS A 164 13.37 -16.24 37.16
C LYS A 164 13.49 -14.72 37.20
N GLU A 165 14.72 -14.20 37.17
CA GLU A 165 15.03 -12.77 37.18
C GLU A 165 14.46 -12.10 35.91
N ILE A 166 14.70 -12.70 34.74
CA ILE A 166 14.19 -12.19 33.46
C ILE A 166 12.67 -12.26 33.40
N LYS A 167 12.07 -13.35 33.89
CA LYS A 167 10.60 -13.48 34.00
C LYS A 167 10.02 -12.37 34.87
N ASN A 168 10.61 -12.14 36.05
CA ASN A 168 10.16 -11.09 36.97
C ASN A 168 10.31 -9.70 36.35
N ALA A 169 11.41 -9.43 35.65
CA ALA A 169 11.65 -8.16 34.94
C ALA A 169 10.69 -7.94 33.75
N SER A 170 10.05 -8.99 33.26
CA SER A 170 9.10 -8.94 32.14
C SER A 170 7.64 -9.00 32.59
N SER A 171 7.38 -9.03 33.90
CA SER A 171 6.02 -9.09 34.44
C SER A 171 5.20 -7.87 34.03
N MET A 172 3.90 -8.10 33.87
CA MET A 172 2.90 -7.06 33.64
C MET A 172 1.93 -7.03 34.83
N THR A 173 1.29 -5.88 35.05
CA THR A 173 0.19 -5.81 36.02
C THR A 173 -1.02 -6.55 35.49
N THR A 174 -1.95 -6.93 36.37
CA THR A 174 -3.21 -7.59 36.00
C THR A 174 -4.03 -6.73 35.03
N GLU A 175 -4.03 -5.41 35.22
CA GLU A 175 -4.74 -4.46 34.36
C GLU A 175 -4.13 -4.45 32.95
N GLN A 176 -2.80 -4.39 32.86
CA GLN A 176 -2.08 -4.47 31.59
C GLN A 176 -2.34 -5.81 30.89
N TRP A 177 -2.31 -6.93 31.63
CA TRP A 177 -2.61 -8.24 31.10
C TRP A 177 -4.00 -8.29 30.48
N ASN A 178 -5.03 -7.88 31.23
CA ASN A 178 -6.41 -7.88 30.74
C ASN A 178 -6.62 -6.92 29.56
N GLN A 179 -5.91 -5.78 29.54
CA GLN A 179 -5.96 -4.83 28.43
C GLN A 179 -5.30 -5.39 27.16
N TYR A 180 -4.15 -6.05 27.29
CA TYR A 180 -3.34 -6.47 26.15
C TYR A 180 -3.84 -7.80 25.56
N PHE A 181 -4.24 -8.76 26.40
CA PHE A 181 -4.80 -10.05 25.98
C PHE A 181 -6.30 -9.97 25.66
N SER A 182 -6.72 -8.88 25.01
CA SER A 182 -8.06 -8.69 24.45
C SER A 182 -8.04 -8.84 22.94
N GLY A 183 -9.09 -9.45 22.37
CA GLY A 183 -9.25 -9.60 20.92
C GLY A 183 -9.56 -8.30 20.17
N HIS A 184 -9.85 -7.21 20.87
CA HIS A 184 -10.16 -5.90 20.27
C HIS A 184 -9.32 -4.80 20.91
N TRP A 185 -8.56 -4.10 20.08
CA TRP A 185 -7.72 -2.98 20.51
C TRP A 185 -8.26 -1.68 19.93
N ASN A 186 -8.47 -0.68 20.79
CA ASN A 186 -8.99 0.63 20.40
C ASN A 186 -7.95 1.70 20.76
N PHE A 187 -7.23 2.20 19.76
CA PHE A 187 -6.37 3.37 19.89
C PHE A 187 -6.16 4.03 18.53
N SER A 188 -5.89 5.33 18.52
CA SER A 188 -5.67 6.10 17.30
C SER A 188 -4.43 5.62 16.55
N GLY A 189 -4.46 5.70 15.22
CA GLY A 189 -3.24 5.55 14.41
C GLY A 189 -2.30 6.75 14.56
N GLU A 190 -1.05 6.60 14.13
CA GLU A 190 -0.12 7.72 14.05
C GLU A 190 -0.58 8.77 13.04
N ARG A 191 -0.32 10.04 13.36
CA ARG A 191 -0.41 11.10 12.35
C ARG A 191 0.66 10.81 11.29
N GLN A 192 0.22 10.58 10.05
CA GLN A 192 1.12 10.36 8.93
C GLN A 192 1.81 11.67 8.54
N ASP A 193 2.83 12.07 9.30
CA ASP A 193 3.77 13.07 8.83
C ASP A 193 4.67 12.43 7.77
N LYS A 194 4.75 13.06 6.59
CA LYS A 194 5.72 12.75 5.54
C LYS A 194 5.60 11.35 4.90
N HIS A 195 4.38 10.97 4.48
CA HIS A 195 4.13 9.78 3.63
C HIS A 195 4.54 8.40 4.19
N LEU A 196 5.09 8.32 5.41
CA LEU A 196 5.48 7.07 6.07
C LEU A 196 4.22 6.29 6.50
N ALA A 197 4.12 5.01 6.13
CA ALA A 197 3.11 4.12 6.70
C ALA A 197 3.66 3.58 8.02
N MET A 198 3.16 4.10 9.13
CA MET A 198 3.59 3.69 10.47
C MET A 198 2.37 3.24 11.27
N PHE A 199 2.49 2.10 11.95
CA PHE A 199 1.65 1.82 13.11
C PHE A 199 2.16 2.64 14.31
N PRO A 200 1.28 3.01 15.26
CA PRO A 200 1.67 3.70 16.49
C PRO A 200 2.49 2.82 17.40
N GLU A 201 3.36 3.44 18.20
CA GLU A 201 4.26 2.75 19.13
C GLU A 201 3.50 1.85 20.12
N GLU A 202 2.26 2.18 20.44
CA GLU A 202 1.40 1.38 21.30
C GLU A 202 1.19 -0.05 20.76
N LEU A 203 1.08 -0.24 19.44
CA LEU A 203 0.88 -1.55 18.83
C LEU A 203 2.07 -2.51 19.07
N PRO A 204 3.31 -2.21 18.63
CA PRO A 204 4.45 -3.06 18.90
C PRO A 204 4.76 -3.12 20.40
N LYS A 205 4.49 -2.07 21.19
CA LYS A 205 4.74 -2.08 22.64
C LYS A 205 3.94 -3.17 23.34
N ARG A 206 2.65 -3.29 23.01
CA ARG A 206 1.81 -4.38 23.54
C ARG A 206 2.36 -5.74 23.15
N LEU A 207 2.66 -5.94 21.87
CA LEU A 207 3.17 -7.22 21.36
C LEU A 207 4.52 -7.60 21.98
N VAL A 208 5.45 -6.66 22.11
CA VAL A 208 6.74 -6.86 22.79
C VAL A 208 6.52 -7.31 24.22
N LYS A 209 5.64 -6.63 24.97
CA LYS A 209 5.34 -7.01 26.37
C LYS A 209 4.59 -8.34 26.50
N MET A 210 3.71 -8.68 25.57
CA MET A 210 2.94 -9.92 25.59
C MET A 210 3.78 -11.16 25.24
N PHE A 211 4.70 -11.03 24.29
CA PHE A 211 5.27 -12.17 23.57
C PHE A 211 6.81 -12.21 23.57
N SER A 212 7.47 -11.38 24.37
CA SER A 212 8.93 -11.44 24.57
C SER A 212 9.32 -11.11 26.01
N PHE A 213 10.48 -11.58 26.43
CA PHE A 213 11.12 -11.23 27.69
C PHE A 213 12.16 -10.12 27.50
N VAL A 214 12.57 -9.47 28.60
CA VAL A 214 13.72 -8.55 28.61
C VAL A 214 14.95 -9.29 28.08
N GLY A 215 15.70 -8.65 27.17
CA GLY A 215 16.86 -9.25 26.50
C GLY A 215 16.55 -10.10 25.25
N ASP A 216 15.28 -10.42 24.98
CA ASP A 216 14.91 -11.10 23.73
C ASP A 216 15.15 -10.20 22.50
N THR A 217 15.29 -10.82 21.32
CA THR A 217 15.48 -10.12 20.05
C THR A 217 14.18 -10.01 19.27
N VAL A 218 13.76 -8.77 19.00
CA VAL A 218 12.58 -8.43 18.20
C VAL A 218 12.98 -8.10 16.76
N LEU A 219 12.40 -8.80 15.80
CA LEU A 219 12.64 -8.62 14.37
C LEU A 219 11.51 -7.82 13.71
N ASP A 220 11.87 -6.87 12.84
CA ASP A 220 10.97 -6.24 11.89
C ASP A 220 11.52 -6.33 10.45
N PRO A 221 11.00 -7.22 9.58
CA PRO A 221 11.43 -7.34 8.18
C PRO A 221 11.05 -6.15 7.29
N PHE A 222 10.21 -5.23 7.77
CA PHE A 222 9.77 -4.04 7.04
C PHE A 222 9.84 -2.82 7.96
N LEU A 223 11.06 -2.51 8.42
CA LEU A 223 11.33 -1.59 9.53
C LEU A 223 10.76 -0.18 9.32
N GLY A 224 10.75 0.32 8.08
CA GLY A 224 10.24 1.65 7.76
C GLY A 224 10.96 2.72 8.59
N SER A 225 10.19 3.51 9.34
CA SER A 225 10.74 4.59 10.17
C SER A 225 11.49 4.13 11.44
N GLY A 226 11.49 2.83 11.76
CA GLY A 226 12.18 2.31 12.94
C GLY A 226 11.33 2.19 14.21
N THR A 227 10.00 2.25 14.11
CA THR A 227 9.09 2.22 15.28
C THR A 227 9.29 0.98 16.15
N THR A 228 9.36 -0.22 15.55
CA THR A 228 9.57 -1.47 16.28
C THR A 228 10.90 -1.48 17.03
N THR A 229 11.96 -0.94 16.42
CA THR A 229 13.28 -0.82 17.09
C THR A 229 13.24 0.15 18.26
N ARG A 230 12.63 1.34 18.10
CA ARG A 230 12.46 2.29 19.21
C ARG A 230 11.73 1.64 20.39
N VAL A 231 10.64 0.94 20.13
CA VAL A 231 9.89 0.23 21.18
C VAL A 231 10.70 -0.87 21.84
N ALA A 232 11.51 -1.60 21.08
CA ALA A 232 12.41 -2.61 21.65
C ALA A 232 13.45 -1.97 22.60
N VAL A 233 14.06 -0.84 22.21
CA VAL A 233 14.97 -0.05 23.07
C VAL A 233 14.28 0.32 24.38
N ASP A 234 13.10 0.96 24.29
CA ASP A 234 12.38 1.48 25.46
C ASP A 234 11.87 0.38 26.41
N ASN A 235 11.81 -0.87 25.94
CA ASN A 235 11.39 -2.03 26.73
C ASN A 235 12.57 -2.99 27.00
N GLU A 236 13.83 -2.58 26.84
CA GLU A 236 15.01 -3.41 27.15
C GLU A 236 15.07 -4.74 26.38
N ARG A 237 14.61 -4.74 25.13
CA ARG A 237 14.78 -5.86 24.19
C ARG A 237 15.86 -5.50 23.17
N ASN A 238 16.51 -6.51 22.62
CA ASN A 238 17.34 -6.35 21.42
C ASN A 238 16.43 -6.18 20.19
N SER A 239 16.97 -5.64 19.10
CA SER A 239 16.23 -5.62 17.84
C SER A 239 17.08 -5.86 16.61
N VAL A 240 16.42 -6.38 15.57
CA VAL A 240 16.92 -6.39 14.21
C VAL A 240 15.84 -5.84 13.29
N GLY A 241 16.18 -4.94 12.38
CA GLY A 241 15.23 -4.42 11.41
C GLY A 241 15.82 -4.38 10.01
N TYR A 242 15.04 -4.80 9.02
CA TYR A 242 15.39 -4.69 7.60
C TYR A 242 14.62 -3.53 6.96
N GLU A 243 15.34 -2.68 6.23
CA GLU A 243 14.77 -1.60 5.42
C GLU A 243 15.48 -1.56 4.06
N ILE A 244 14.75 -1.73 2.97
CA ILE A 244 15.36 -1.81 1.64
C ILE A 244 15.78 -0.44 1.11
N ASN A 245 15.11 0.64 1.53
CA ASN A 245 15.41 1.99 1.08
C ASN A 245 16.36 2.71 2.06
N GLU A 246 17.64 2.83 1.66
CA GLU A 246 18.66 3.54 2.43
C GLU A 246 18.29 5.00 2.79
N ASN A 247 17.39 5.65 2.04
CA ASN A 247 16.91 7.01 2.35
C ASN A 247 16.12 7.10 3.67
N PHE A 248 15.69 5.96 4.24
CA PHE A 248 15.05 5.92 5.55
C PHE A 248 16.07 5.97 6.71
N LEU A 249 17.36 5.71 6.46
CA LEU A 249 18.39 5.69 7.51
C LEU A 249 18.42 6.96 8.37
N PRO A 250 18.36 8.20 7.83
CA PRO A 250 18.32 9.40 8.65
C PRO A 250 17.06 9.46 9.55
N VAL A 251 15.92 9.00 9.03
CA VAL A 251 14.66 8.97 9.78
C VAL A 251 14.75 7.92 10.91
N ILE A 252 15.29 6.74 10.60
CA ILE A 252 15.49 5.66 11.57
C ILE A 252 16.44 6.11 12.69
N ARG A 253 17.62 6.65 12.35
CA ARG A 253 18.61 7.15 13.32
C ARG A 253 18.00 8.15 14.30
N LYS A 254 17.26 9.13 13.76
CA LYS A 254 16.54 10.11 14.56
C LYS A 254 15.46 9.46 15.43
N LYS A 255 14.64 8.55 14.88
CA LYS A 255 13.54 7.90 15.59
C LYS A 255 14.05 7.09 16.78
N ILE A 256 15.15 6.35 16.62
CA ILE A 256 15.71 5.47 17.66
C ILE A 256 16.67 6.19 18.61
N GLY A 257 16.98 7.48 18.36
CA GLY A 257 17.90 8.26 19.17
C GLY A 257 19.37 7.82 19.05
N ALA A 258 19.76 7.26 17.90
CA ALA A 258 21.12 6.76 17.69
C ALA A 258 22.19 7.86 17.76
N ASP A 259 21.79 9.11 17.48
CA ASP A 259 22.68 10.27 17.49
C ASP A 259 22.58 11.08 18.82
N ASP A 260 21.77 10.61 19.78
CA ASP A 260 21.59 11.27 21.07
C ASP A 260 22.71 10.86 22.05
N ASN A 261 23.76 11.67 22.15
CA ASN A 261 24.96 11.44 22.99
C ASN A 261 24.73 11.25 24.51
N LYS A 262 23.48 11.19 25.00
CA LYS A 262 23.18 11.26 26.45
C LYS A 262 22.11 10.30 26.99
N LEU A 263 21.35 9.58 26.17
CA LEU A 263 20.18 8.84 26.69
C LEU A 263 20.40 7.34 26.95
N PHE A 264 21.38 6.68 26.33
CA PHE A 264 21.49 5.22 26.41
C PHE A 264 22.94 4.75 26.55
N VAL A 265 23.53 4.93 27.75
CA VAL A 265 24.91 4.48 28.06
C VAL A 265 25.12 2.97 27.82
N ASN A 266 24.03 2.19 27.76
CA ASN A 266 24.06 0.73 27.62
C ASN A 266 23.40 0.23 26.32
N THR A 267 23.28 1.03 25.26
CA THR A 267 22.64 0.62 24.01
C THR A 267 23.60 0.72 22.83
N GLU A 268 23.82 -0.40 22.15
CA GLU A 268 24.66 -0.50 20.94
C GLU A 268 23.78 -0.46 19.69
N PHE A 269 24.01 0.51 18.81
CA PHE A 269 23.38 0.56 17.48
C PHE A 269 24.39 0.15 16.40
N CYS A 270 24.03 -0.88 15.61
CA CYS A 270 24.81 -1.38 14.49
C CYS A 270 24.05 -1.14 13.18
N PHE A 271 24.69 -0.50 12.21
CA PHE A 271 24.12 -0.26 10.87
C PHE A 271 24.89 -1.07 9.85
N LYS A 272 24.19 -1.91 9.08
CA LYS A 272 24.75 -2.75 8.02
C LYS A 272 24.09 -2.42 6.68
N SER A 273 24.79 -2.65 5.58
CA SER A 273 24.24 -2.60 4.23
C SER A 273 24.49 -3.95 3.55
N GLU A 274 23.44 -4.51 2.96
CA GLU A 274 23.41 -5.80 2.29
C GLU A 274 22.80 -5.61 0.90
N LYS A 275 23.64 -5.61 -0.12
CA LYS A 275 23.20 -5.50 -1.51
C LYS A 275 23.03 -6.89 -2.11
N THR A 276 21.81 -7.42 -2.03
CA THR A 276 21.42 -8.69 -2.65
C THR A 276 20.51 -8.44 -3.85
N LYS A 277 21.10 -8.21 -5.04
CA LYS A 277 20.33 -8.27 -6.29
C LYS A 277 20.21 -9.73 -6.72
N ARG A 278 19.07 -10.35 -6.40
CA ARG A 278 18.77 -11.73 -6.79
C ARG A 278 17.38 -11.80 -7.42
N ASP A 279 17.28 -12.54 -8.52
CA ASP A 279 15.98 -12.92 -9.07
C ASP A 279 15.38 -14.03 -8.21
N TYR A 280 14.22 -13.75 -7.62
CA TYR A 280 13.50 -14.66 -6.73
C TYR A 280 12.54 -15.61 -7.48
N SER A 281 12.47 -15.52 -8.81
CA SER A 281 11.55 -16.32 -9.63
C SER A 281 11.67 -17.83 -9.36
N ASP A 282 12.89 -18.33 -9.18
CA ASP A 282 13.11 -19.75 -8.90
C ASP A 282 12.83 -20.14 -7.46
N ASP A 283 13.03 -19.24 -6.50
CA ASP A 283 12.66 -19.46 -5.10
C ASP A 283 11.13 -19.54 -4.96
N ILE A 284 10.40 -18.68 -5.69
CA ILE A 284 8.93 -18.71 -5.75
C ILE A 284 8.44 -20.04 -6.36
N LYS A 285 9.03 -20.50 -7.47
CA LYS A 285 8.65 -21.80 -8.08
C LYS A 285 8.85 -22.99 -7.15
N LYS A 286 9.81 -22.91 -6.23
CA LYS A 286 10.10 -23.95 -5.23
C LYS A 286 9.26 -23.80 -3.95
N SER A 287 8.42 -22.77 -3.86
CA SER A 287 7.56 -22.55 -2.71
C SER A 287 6.53 -23.68 -2.55
N PRO A 288 6.25 -24.15 -1.32
CA PRO A 288 5.22 -25.17 -1.09
C PRO A 288 3.81 -24.68 -1.45
N TYR A 289 3.62 -23.37 -1.48
CA TYR A 289 2.41 -22.72 -1.97
C TYR A 289 2.77 -21.54 -2.86
N ILE A 290 2.23 -21.55 -4.07
CA ILE A 290 2.31 -20.43 -5.01
C ILE A 290 0.89 -19.90 -5.13
N PHE A 291 0.69 -18.68 -4.67
CA PHE A 291 -0.58 -18.00 -4.86
C PHE A 291 -0.79 -17.75 -6.35
N LYS A 292 -2.00 -18.02 -6.83
CA LYS A 292 -2.45 -17.71 -8.18
C LYS A 292 -3.75 -16.94 -8.09
N ASP A 293 -3.80 -15.74 -8.65
CA ASP A 293 -5.06 -14.98 -8.65
C ASP A 293 -6.06 -15.67 -9.59
N THR A 294 -7.17 -16.14 -9.04
CA THR A 294 -8.23 -16.82 -9.82
C THR A 294 -8.96 -15.86 -10.74
N VAL A 295 -8.92 -14.57 -10.43
CA VAL A 295 -9.39 -13.53 -11.33
C VAL A 295 -8.26 -13.21 -12.29
N LYS A 296 -8.21 -13.97 -13.40
CA LYS A 296 -7.28 -13.67 -14.50
C LYS A 296 -7.60 -12.28 -15.04
N PHE A 297 -6.66 -11.37 -14.82
CA PHE A 297 -6.67 -10.05 -15.41
C PHE A 297 -6.55 -10.20 -16.93
N ASP A 298 -7.61 -9.89 -17.68
CA ASP A 298 -7.41 -9.44 -19.05
C ASP A 298 -6.57 -8.17 -18.95
N LYS A 299 -5.30 -8.22 -19.39
CA LYS A 299 -4.39 -7.07 -19.41
C LYS A 299 -4.95 -5.96 -20.29
N LYS A 300 -5.91 -5.19 -19.77
CA LYS A 300 -6.57 -4.09 -20.51
C LYS A 300 -5.78 -2.78 -20.38
N VAL A 301 -5.07 -2.58 -19.27
CA VAL A 301 -4.05 -1.52 -19.09
C VAL A 301 -2.97 -2.04 -18.14
N ASP A 302 -1.69 -1.78 -18.45
CA ASP A 302 -0.55 -2.10 -17.58
C ASP A 302 -0.63 -1.27 -16.28
N PRO A 303 -0.71 -1.90 -15.09
CA PRO A 303 -0.69 -1.22 -13.79
C PRO A 303 0.49 -0.24 -13.64
N LYS A 304 1.64 -0.53 -14.26
CA LYS A 304 2.82 0.36 -14.22
C LYS A 304 2.57 1.70 -14.91
N LYS A 305 1.59 1.77 -15.82
CA LYS A 305 1.19 2.99 -16.55
C LYS A 305 0.20 3.87 -15.80
N LEU A 306 -0.50 3.33 -14.79
CA LEU A 306 -1.46 4.03 -13.96
C LEU A 306 -1.01 4.01 -12.50
N ARG A 307 -0.27 5.03 -12.08
CA ARG A 307 0.23 5.14 -10.70
C ARG A 307 -0.88 5.72 -9.82
N PHE A 308 -1.32 4.96 -8.83
CA PHE A 308 -2.45 5.37 -7.98
C PHE A 308 -2.10 5.54 -6.50
N GLY A 309 -0.83 5.25 -6.14
CA GLY A 309 -0.29 5.40 -4.79
C GLY A 309 0.49 6.70 -4.59
N SER A 310 0.74 7.03 -3.32
CA SER A 310 1.52 8.20 -2.93
C SER A 310 3.01 7.87 -3.03
N ARG A 311 3.78 8.70 -3.75
CA ARG A 311 5.24 8.63 -3.79
C ARG A 311 5.85 9.39 -2.62
N ILE A 312 6.82 8.78 -1.96
CA ILE A 312 7.68 9.50 -1.01
C ILE A 312 8.60 10.43 -1.83
N ASP A 313 8.17 11.67 -2.05
CA ASP A 313 9.02 12.76 -2.55
C ASP A 313 9.21 13.79 -1.43
N ASN A 314 10.44 14.27 -1.22
CA ASN A 314 10.79 15.33 -0.25
C ASN A 314 10.25 16.74 -0.62
N LYS A 315 9.15 16.85 -1.38
CA LYS A 315 8.56 18.14 -1.80
C LYS A 315 7.05 18.19 -1.55
N ASP A 316 6.63 19.30 -0.97
CA ASP A 316 5.41 19.60 -0.22
C ASP A 316 4.02 19.15 -0.72
N ASN A 317 3.15 19.09 0.29
CA ASN A 317 1.70 18.87 0.31
C ASN A 317 0.89 19.75 -0.67
N GLN A 318 0.58 19.20 -1.84
CA GLN A 318 -0.70 19.50 -2.49
C GLN A 318 -1.34 18.18 -2.91
N THR A 319 -2.66 18.09 -2.76
CA THR A 319 -3.50 17.03 -3.33
C THR A 319 -3.13 16.83 -4.81
N ARG A 320 -2.25 15.86 -5.09
CA ARG A 320 -1.65 15.66 -6.40
C ARG A 320 -2.73 15.12 -7.35
N GLN A 321 -3.34 16.03 -8.10
CA GLN A 321 -3.93 15.66 -9.39
C GLN A 321 -2.77 15.24 -10.28
N GLU A 322 -2.78 13.98 -10.73
CA GLU A 322 -1.81 13.52 -11.72
C GLU A 322 -2.04 14.25 -13.03
N TYR A 323 -0.99 14.94 -13.49
CA TYR A 323 -0.99 15.65 -14.75
C TYR A 323 -0.25 14.84 -15.80
N TYR A 324 -0.86 14.76 -16.97
CA TYR A 324 -0.35 14.14 -18.18
C TYR A 324 -0.12 15.22 -19.24
N THR A 325 0.60 14.89 -20.30
CA THR A 325 0.54 15.66 -21.55
C THR A 325 -0.02 14.74 -22.64
N VAL A 326 -0.63 15.34 -23.68
CA VAL A 326 -1.14 14.56 -24.81
C VAL A 326 0.02 14.33 -25.78
N LYS A 327 0.40 13.07 -25.96
CA LYS A 327 1.45 12.64 -26.89
C LYS A 327 0.95 12.66 -28.33
N GLN A 328 -0.30 12.24 -28.55
CA GLN A 328 -0.90 12.17 -29.88
C GLN A 328 -2.42 12.28 -29.81
N VAL A 329 -3.01 13.02 -30.74
CA VAL A 329 -4.45 13.03 -31.00
C VAL A 329 -4.72 12.04 -32.13
N VAL A 330 -5.40 10.93 -31.84
CA VAL A 330 -5.69 9.89 -32.84
C VAL A 330 -6.98 10.20 -33.60
N SER A 331 -7.98 10.73 -32.89
CA SER A 331 -9.25 11.24 -33.44
C SER A 331 -9.87 12.21 -32.43
N PRO A 332 -10.96 12.93 -32.76
CA PRO A 332 -11.66 13.78 -31.81
C PRO A 332 -12.17 13.02 -30.57
N GLU A 333 -12.38 11.71 -30.70
CA GLU A 333 -12.77 10.84 -29.59
C GLU A 333 -11.58 10.19 -28.88
N HIS A 334 -10.41 10.03 -29.52
CA HIS A 334 -9.32 9.19 -29.01
C HIS A 334 -7.99 9.92 -28.91
N LEU A 335 -7.34 9.81 -27.76
CA LEU A 335 -6.05 10.43 -27.46
C LEU A 335 -5.06 9.40 -26.90
N ILE A 336 -3.76 9.66 -27.10
CA ILE A 336 -2.66 8.94 -26.43
C ILE A 336 -1.93 9.92 -25.53
N LEU A 337 -1.81 9.58 -24.26
CA LEU A 337 -1.13 10.39 -23.25
C LEU A 337 0.39 10.09 -23.20
N SER A 338 1.14 10.91 -22.48
CA SER A 338 2.61 10.81 -22.34
C SER A 338 3.11 9.46 -21.79
N ASN A 339 2.30 8.77 -20.99
CA ASN A 339 2.56 7.40 -20.49
C ASN A 339 2.15 6.30 -21.49
N ASN A 340 1.85 6.64 -22.75
CA ASN A 340 1.31 5.76 -23.78
C ASN A 340 -0.06 5.14 -23.45
N LEU A 341 -0.83 5.76 -22.55
CA LEU A 341 -2.22 5.35 -22.28
C LEU A 341 -3.12 5.88 -23.39
N LYS A 342 -3.87 4.97 -24.03
CA LYS A 342 -4.93 5.32 -24.99
C LYS A 342 -6.23 5.56 -24.24
N VAL A 343 -6.84 6.73 -24.45
CA VAL A 343 -8.08 7.15 -23.80
C VAL A 343 -9.12 7.59 -24.82
N ARG A 344 -10.39 7.44 -24.46
CA ARG A 344 -11.55 7.89 -25.22
C ARG A 344 -12.30 8.97 -24.46
N LEU A 345 -12.69 10.06 -25.13
CA LEU A 345 -13.41 11.15 -24.51
C LEU A 345 -14.90 10.81 -24.33
N ILE A 346 -15.40 10.90 -23.11
CA ILE A 346 -16.81 10.61 -22.78
C ILE A 346 -17.75 11.66 -23.36
N GLY A 347 -18.87 11.20 -23.92
CA GLY A 347 -20.00 12.03 -24.34
C GLY A 347 -19.82 12.71 -25.70
N ILE A 348 -18.78 12.35 -26.44
CA ILE A 348 -18.42 12.95 -27.72
C ILE A 348 -18.63 11.93 -28.84
N HIS A 349 -19.29 12.34 -29.91
CA HIS A 349 -19.35 11.60 -31.16
C HIS A 349 -18.69 12.41 -32.28
N GLN A 350 -17.71 11.82 -32.96
CA GLN A 350 -16.97 12.48 -34.04
C GLN A 350 -17.85 12.71 -35.29
N ASP A 351 -17.72 13.89 -35.93
CA ASP A 351 -18.21 14.10 -37.31
C ASP A 351 -17.06 13.81 -38.27
N LYS A 352 -17.15 12.71 -39.01
CA LYS A 352 -16.12 12.26 -39.96
C LYS A 352 -15.71 13.35 -40.96
N ARG A 353 -16.62 14.27 -41.32
CA ARG A 353 -16.34 15.37 -42.27
C ARG A 353 -15.47 16.46 -41.65
N LYS A 354 -15.52 16.62 -40.32
CA LYS A 354 -14.79 17.66 -39.57
C LYS A 354 -13.58 17.12 -38.81
N ASN A 355 -13.30 15.82 -38.89
CA ASN A 355 -12.23 15.17 -38.14
C ASN A 355 -10.88 15.86 -38.29
N GLY A 356 -10.49 16.29 -39.49
CA GLY A 356 -9.23 17.02 -39.70
C GLY A 356 -9.15 18.32 -38.89
N ASN A 357 -10.21 19.13 -38.93
CA ASN A 357 -10.30 20.38 -38.18
C ASN A 357 -10.37 20.14 -36.66
N ALA A 358 -11.12 19.14 -36.23
CA ALA A 358 -11.27 18.79 -34.83
C ALA A 358 -9.98 18.23 -34.22
N VAL A 359 -9.21 17.45 -34.99
CA VAL A 359 -7.88 16.98 -34.58
C VAL A 359 -6.91 18.15 -34.46
N ARG A 360 -6.82 19.03 -35.47
CA ARG A 360 -5.97 20.23 -35.40
C ARG A 360 -6.34 21.12 -34.21
N PHE A 361 -7.63 21.31 -33.96
CA PHE A 361 -8.12 22.07 -32.80
C PHE A 361 -7.63 21.46 -31.48
N LEU A 362 -7.70 20.14 -31.32
CA LEU A 362 -7.20 19.46 -30.13
C LEU A 362 -5.68 19.56 -30.02
N GLU A 363 -4.95 19.37 -31.11
CA GLU A 363 -3.49 19.51 -31.13
C GLU A 363 -3.06 20.90 -30.69
N GLU A 364 -3.64 21.96 -31.26
CA GLU A 364 -3.35 23.35 -30.88
C GLU A 364 -3.71 23.63 -29.41
N LYS A 365 -4.87 23.15 -28.95
CA LYS A 365 -5.34 23.38 -27.58
C LYS A 365 -4.53 22.61 -26.53
N LEU A 366 -4.01 21.43 -26.88
CA LEU A 366 -3.38 20.49 -25.94
C LEU A 366 -1.85 20.51 -26.02
N LYS A 367 -1.26 21.08 -27.07
CA LYS A 367 0.19 21.16 -27.25
C LYS A 367 0.86 21.90 -26.09
N GLY A 368 1.79 21.21 -25.43
CA GLY A 368 2.52 21.74 -24.27
C GLY A 368 1.67 21.95 -23.01
N GLN A 369 0.38 21.58 -23.02
CA GLN A 369 -0.51 21.75 -21.88
C GLN A 369 -0.52 20.50 -20.99
N GLN A 370 -0.66 20.74 -19.69
CA GLN A 370 -0.89 19.69 -18.70
C GLN A 370 -2.38 19.38 -18.61
N VAL A 371 -2.74 18.10 -18.62
CA VAL A 371 -4.12 17.60 -18.54
C VAL A 371 -4.31 16.63 -17.38
N PHE A 372 -5.52 16.57 -16.83
CA PHE A 372 -5.93 15.55 -15.87
C PHE A 372 -7.26 14.93 -16.28
N MET A 373 -7.51 13.71 -15.80
CA MET A 373 -8.71 12.94 -16.15
C MET A 373 -9.69 12.87 -14.98
N LYS A 374 -10.98 12.90 -15.31
CA LYS A 374 -12.04 12.42 -14.44
C LYS A 374 -12.81 11.30 -15.14
N PHE A 375 -13.49 10.49 -14.36
CA PHE A 375 -14.19 9.32 -14.85
C PHE A 375 -15.67 9.41 -14.53
N ASP A 376 -16.49 8.77 -15.37
CA ASP A 376 -17.89 8.49 -15.06
C ASP A 376 -18.03 7.11 -14.38
N SER A 377 -19.26 6.67 -14.13
CA SER A 377 -19.53 5.32 -13.61
C SER A 377 -18.94 4.24 -14.52
N ASP A 378 -19.14 4.37 -15.83
CA ASP A 378 -18.59 3.46 -16.84
C ASP A 378 -17.25 3.97 -17.37
N LYS A 379 -16.17 3.32 -16.95
CA LYS A 379 -14.80 3.77 -17.26
C LYS A 379 -14.22 3.20 -18.54
N TYR A 380 -14.84 2.21 -19.16
CA TYR A 380 -14.33 1.57 -20.37
C TYR A 380 -15.44 1.43 -21.41
N ASP A 381 -15.08 1.44 -22.69
CA ASP A 381 -16.00 1.09 -23.78
C ASP A 381 -15.93 -0.39 -24.15
N GLU A 382 -16.77 -0.81 -25.10
CA GLU A 382 -16.87 -2.19 -25.60
C GLU A 382 -15.54 -2.71 -26.17
N ASN A 383 -14.68 -1.80 -26.64
CA ASN A 383 -13.34 -2.09 -27.16
C ASN A 383 -12.25 -1.98 -26.08
N ASN A 384 -12.63 -1.95 -24.80
CA ASN A 384 -11.75 -1.84 -23.64
C ASN A 384 -10.88 -0.56 -23.61
N THR A 385 -11.28 0.51 -24.29
CA THR A 385 -10.58 1.79 -24.23
C THR A 385 -11.04 2.58 -23.00
N LEU A 386 -10.09 3.12 -22.23
CA LEU A 386 -10.39 3.92 -21.03
C LEU A 386 -11.14 5.20 -21.42
N LYS A 387 -12.37 5.33 -20.97
CA LYS A 387 -13.23 6.50 -21.16
C LYS A 387 -12.96 7.54 -20.08
N CYS A 388 -12.73 8.80 -20.46
CA CYS A 388 -12.52 9.90 -19.52
C CYS A 388 -13.15 11.24 -19.95
N TYR A 389 -13.39 12.08 -18.94
CA TYR A 389 -13.51 13.52 -19.08
C TYR A 389 -12.12 14.14 -18.95
N LEU A 390 -11.66 14.83 -20.00
CA LEU A 390 -10.34 15.44 -20.02
C LEU A 390 -10.42 16.92 -19.66
N TYR A 391 -9.53 17.34 -18.76
CA TYR A 391 -9.42 18.73 -18.32
C TYR A 391 -8.00 19.23 -18.49
N LEU A 392 -7.82 20.48 -18.91
CA LEU A 392 -6.53 21.17 -18.74
C LEU A 392 -6.31 21.50 -17.27
N LYS A 393 -5.05 21.76 -16.88
CA LYS A 393 -4.66 22.21 -15.53
C LYS A 393 -5.43 23.43 -15.03
N ASN A 394 -5.78 24.35 -15.92
CA ASN A 394 -6.64 25.51 -15.61
C ASN A 394 -8.14 25.16 -15.50
N LYS A 395 -8.49 23.87 -15.44
CA LYS A 395 -9.85 23.30 -15.35
C LYS A 395 -10.71 23.49 -16.61
N THR A 396 -10.12 23.86 -17.75
CA THR A 396 -10.86 23.87 -19.03
C THR A 396 -11.32 22.46 -19.38
N PHE A 397 -12.63 22.28 -19.59
CA PHE A 397 -13.22 20.97 -19.89
C PHE A 397 -13.18 20.70 -21.40
N ILE A 398 -12.22 19.87 -21.84
CA ILE A 398 -11.94 19.64 -23.26
C ILE A 398 -13.14 19.00 -23.98
N ASN A 399 -13.81 18.03 -23.36
CA ASN A 399 -14.94 17.34 -23.99
C ASN A 399 -16.07 18.33 -24.35
N ALA A 400 -16.42 19.21 -23.43
CA ALA A 400 -17.43 20.25 -23.69
C ALA A 400 -16.95 21.26 -24.74
N HIS A 401 -15.64 21.53 -24.78
CA HIS A 401 -15.07 22.50 -25.72
C HIS A 401 -15.14 22.04 -27.17
N LEU A 402 -14.99 20.74 -27.43
CA LEU A 402 -15.20 20.16 -28.75
C LEU A 402 -16.63 20.40 -29.25
N ILE A 403 -17.62 20.18 -28.39
CA ILE A 403 -19.04 20.35 -28.74
C ILE A 403 -19.38 21.83 -28.94
N LYS A 404 -18.94 22.70 -28.01
CA LYS A 404 -19.16 24.16 -28.09
C LYS A 404 -18.55 24.81 -29.33
N ASN A 405 -17.49 24.25 -29.90
CA ASN A 405 -16.88 24.80 -31.11
C ASN A 405 -17.34 24.06 -32.38
N GLY A 406 -18.38 23.22 -32.29
CA GLY A 406 -18.93 22.48 -33.43
C GLY A 406 -17.96 21.47 -34.06
N MET A 407 -16.95 21.04 -33.28
CA MET A 407 -15.91 20.09 -33.68
C MET A 407 -16.33 18.63 -33.46
N ALA A 408 -17.36 18.41 -32.64
CA ALA A 408 -17.96 17.10 -32.42
C ALA A 408 -19.40 17.23 -31.92
N HIS A 409 -20.16 16.14 -31.98
CA HIS A 409 -21.56 16.05 -31.55
C HIS A 409 -21.69 15.48 -30.14
N ALA A 410 -22.79 15.78 -29.46
CA ALA A 410 -23.09 15.12 -28.19
C ALA A 410 -23.53 13.66 -28.44
N ASP A 411 -23.03 12.72 -27.65
CA ASP A 411 -23.50 11.34 -27.72
C ASP A 411 -24.93 11.22 -27.15
N LEU A 412 -25.91 10.99 -28.01
CA LEU A 412 -27.30 10.84 -27.60
C LEU A 412 -27.64 9.42 -27.12
N LYS A 413 -26.81 8.42 -27.44
CA LYS A 413 -27.08 7.00 -27.15
C LYS A 413 -26.60 6.61 -25.77
N ALA A 414 -25.41 7.03 -25.37
CA ALA A 414 -24.84 6.66 -24.08
C ALA A 414 -25.50 7.41 -22.90
N SER A 415 -25.48 6.79 -21.71
CA SER A 415 -25.80 7.47 -20.44
C SER A 415 -24.50 7.96 -19.79
N TYR A 416 -24.43 9.24 -19.44
CA TYR A 416 -23.27 9.85 -18.79
C TYR A 416 -23.65 11.14 -18.06
N ARG A 417 -22.89 11.49 -17.02
CA ARG A 417 -23.18 12.57 -16.06
C ARG A 417 -23.41 13.94 -16.68
N HIS A 418 -22.76 14.24 -17.80
CA HIS A 418 -22.81 15.56 -18.45
C HIS A 418 -23.73 15.64 -19.67
N LYS A 419 -24.56 14.61 -19.93
CA LYS A 419 -25.40 14.50 -21.13
C LYS A 419 -26.25 15.73 -21.43
N ASN A 420 -27.07 16.16 -20.48
CA ASN A 420 -27.96 17.31 -20.68
C ASN A 420 -27.18 18.61 -21.02
N LYS A 421 -26.00 18.80 -20.41
CA LYS A 421 -25.15 19.97 -20.72
C LYS A 421 -24.57 19.90 -22.12
N PHE A 422 -24.20 18.70 -22.58
CA PHE A 422 -23.63 18.51 -23.91
C PHE A 422 -24.67 18.75 -25.00
N ILE A 423 -25.89 18.24 -24.81
CA ILE A 423 -27.04 18.50 -25.69
C ILE A 423 -27.34 20.00 -25.78
N GLN A 424 -27.32 20.71 -24.65
CA GLN A 424 -27.51 22.17 -24.63
C GLN A 424 -26.41 22.93 -25.38
N TYR A 425 -25.14 22.52 -25.23
CA TYR A 425 -24.02 23.15 -25.93
C TYR A 425 -24.08 22.93 -27.45
N GLU A 426 -24.60 21.79 -27.87
CA GLU A 426 -24.81 21.50 -29.28
C GLU A 426 -26.00 22.29 -29.86
N GLY A 427 -27.12 22.38 -29.11
CA GLY A 427 -28.29 23.16 -29.52
C GLY A 427 -28.01 24.66 -29.65
N ALA A 428 -27.15 25.23 -28.80
CA ALA A 428 -26.75 26.63 -28.83
C ALA A 428 -25.84 27.01 -30.03
N ASN A 429 -25.35 26.03 -30.80
CA ASN A 429 -24.57 26.25 -32.02
C ASN A 429 -25.41 26.13 -33.30
N ASN A 430 -26.65 25.62 -33.19
CA ASN A 430 -27.57 25.40 -34.31
C ASN A 430 -28.70 26.45 -34.38
N GLY A 431 -28.70 27.42 -33.47
CA GLY A 431 -29.51 28.64 -33.52
C GLY A 431 -28.59 29.84 -33.54
#